data_AF-A0A7X7LAB7-F1
#
_entry.id   AF-A0A7X7LAB7-F1
#
_cell.length_a   1.000
_cell.length_b   1.000
_cell.length_c   1.000
_cell.angle_alpha   90.00
_cell.angle_beta   90.00
_cell.angle_gamma   90.00
#
_symmetry.space_group_name_H-M   'P 1'
#
loop_
_entity.id
_entity.type
_entity.pdbx_description
1 polymer ?
#
loop_
_entity_poly.entity_id
_entity_poly.type
_entity_poly.pdbx_seq_one_letter_code
_entity_poly.pdbx_strand_id
1 'polypeptide(L)'
;MKRGRQLILYGAGGHGAVVEAAIIADGTWKIAAVLDDGRAPGERLVINVVNGGREQLSELFVDGVRLVHVSIGDNLAREVVCTMMRETGFALQSIQHPRAY
;
A
#
# COMPACT_ATOMS: atom_id res chain seq x y z
N MET A 1 -9.35 15.10 -15.47
CA MET A 1 -9.41 14.04 -14.42
C MET A 1 -8.75 14.59 -13.16
N LYS A 2 -9.47 14.69 -12.03
CA LYS A 2 -8.82 15.04 -10.75
C LYS A 2 -7.88 13.89 -10.38
N ARG A 3 -6.57 14.15 -10.20
CA ARG A 3 -5.64 13.13 -9.69
C ARG A 3 -6.03 12.85 -8.25
N GLY A 4 -6.72 11.73 -8.00
CA GLY A 4 -6.84 11.19 -6.64
C GLY A 4 -5.45 10.99 -6.06
N ARG A 5 -5.29 11.15 -4.73
CA ARG A 5 -3.99 10.94 -4.11
C ARG A 5 -3.60 9.46 -4.30
N GLN A 6 -2.42 9.22 -4.86
CA GLN A 6 -1.95 7.87 -5.18
C GLN A 6 -1.06 7.35 -4.04
N LEU A 7 -1.27 6.11 -3.63
CA LEU A 7 -0.45 5.45 -2.61
C LEU A 7 -0.12 4.01 -2.99
N ILE A 8 0.96 3.50 -2.41
CA ILE A 8 1.32 2.08 -2.41
C ILE A 8 0.64 1.40 -1.23
N LEU A 9 0.02 0.24 -1.45
CA LEU A 9 -0.43 -0.65 -0.38
C LEU A 9 0.61 -1.77 -0.21
N TYR A 10 1.36 -1.75 0.89
CA TYR A 10 2.42 -2.72 1.15
C TYR A 10 1.96 -3.81 2.12
N GLY A 11 1.76 -5.02 1.61
CA GLY A 11 1.24 -6.18 2.32
C GLY A 11 -0.10 -6.61 1.73
N ALA A 12 -0.12 -7.78 1.09
CA ALA A 12 -1.26 -8.40 0.41
C ALA A 12 -1.83 -9.61 1.18
N GLY A 13 -1.60 -9.67 2.49
CA GLY A 13 -2.24 -10.64 3.39
C GLY A 13 -3.68 -10.26 3.75
N GLY A 14 -4.29 -11.01 4.68
CA GLY A 14 -5.66 -10.75 5.14
C GLY A 14 -5.89 -9.34 5.70
N HIS A 15 -4.89 -8.78 6.39
CA HIS A 15 -4.94 -7.37 6.83
C HIS A 15 -4.94 -6.39 5.65
N GLY A 16 -4.10 -6.65 4.64
CA GLY A 16 -4.08 -5.91 3.37
C GLY A 16 -5.44 -5.88 2.68
N ALA A 17 -6.14 -7.01 2.63
CA ALA A 17 -7.48 -7.06 2.01
C ALA A 17 -8.50 -6.16 2.72
N VAL A 18 -8.48 -6.12 4.06
CA VAL A 18 -9.36 -5.24 4.84
C VAL A 18 -9.02 -3.76 4.60
N VAL A 19 -7.73 -3.43 4.52
CA VAL A 19 -7.28 -2.06 4.22
C VAL A 19 -7.63 -1.65 2.79
N GLU A 20 -7.47 -2.54 1.81
CA GLU A 20 -7.88 -2.28 0.42
C GLU A 20 -9.38 -1.97 0.35
N ALA A 21 -10.21 -2.75 1.03
CA ALA A 21 -11.64 -2.50 1.11
C ALA A 21 -11.96 -1.13 1.75
N ALA A 22 -11.23 -0.73 2.80
CA ALA A 22 -11.39 0.59 3.40
C ALA A 22 -10.98 1.74 2.47
N ILE A 23 -9.89 1.58 1.72
CA ILE A 23 -9.45 2.54 0.69
C ILE A 23 -10.53 2.69 -0.40
N ILE A 24 -11.06 1.58 -0.88
CA ILE A 24 -12.13 1.57 -1.90
C ILE A 24 -13.38 2.26 -1.37
N ALA A 25 -13.78 1.96 -0.12
CA ALA A 25 -14.96 2.56 0.51
C ALA A 25 -14.79 4.08 0.72
N ASP A 26 -13.58 4.54 1.03
CA ASP A 26 -13.25 5.96 1.17
C ASP A 26 -13.25 6.71 -0.18
N GLY A 27 -12.69 6.10 -1.23
CA GLY A 27 -12.73 6.64 -2.59
C GLY A 27 -11.88 7.90 -2.82
N THR A 28 -11.16 8.43 -1.82
CA THR A 28 -10.28 9.59 -1.99
C THR A 28 -8.88 9.21 -2.47
N TRP A 29 -8.48 7.97 -2.19
CA TRP A 29 -7.19 7.40 -2.57
C TRP A 29 -7.32 6.50 -3.79
N LYS A 30 -6.26 6.47 -4.60
CA LYS A 30 -6.06 5.46 -5.64
C LYS A 30 -4.85 4.60 -5.26
N ILE A 31 -5.02 3.29 -5.26
CA ILE A 31 -3.91 2.35 -5.09
C ILE A 31 -3.10 2.35 -6.39
N ALA A 32 -1.85 2.80 -6.32
CA ALA A 32 -0.93 2.82 -7.46
C ALA A 32 -0.32 1.43 -7.70
N ALA A 33 0.02 0.74 -6.62
CA ALA A 33 0.51 -0.63 -6.63
C ALA A 33 0.20 -1.33 -5.31
N VAL A 34 -0.03 -2.64 -5.37
CA VAL A 34 0.00 -3.53 -4.21
C VAL A 34 1.34 -4.27 -4.23
N LEU A 35 2.14 -4.10 -3.18
CA LEU A 35 3.45 -4.74 -3.06
C LEU A 35 3.48 -5.73 -1.91
N ASP A 36 4.08 -6.89 -2.11
CA ASP A 36 4.29 -7.90 -1.07
C ASP A 36 5.47 -8.80 -1.43
N ASP A 37 6.50 -8.85 -0.58
CA ASP A 37 7.72 -9.63 -0.84
C ASP A 37 7.52 -11.15 -0.76
N GLY A 38 6.42 -11.60 -0.16
CA GLY A 38 6.12 -13.02 0.06
C GLY A 38 5.03 -13.59 -0.84
N ARG A 39 4.45 -12.76 -1.73
CA ARG A 39 3.34 -13.16 -2.63
C ARG A 39 3.78 -13.06 -4.08
N ALA A 40 3.19 -13.89 -4.93
CA ALA A 40 3.53 -13.89 -6.35
C ALA A 40 2.85 -12.71 -7.07
N PRO A 41 3.55 -12.03 -8.01
CA PRO A 41 2.90 -11.07 -8.89
C PRO A 41 1.70 -11.67 -9.62
N GLY A 42 0.61 -10.90 -9.72
CA GLY A 42 -0.66 -11.34 -10.32
C GLY A 42 -1.60 -12.03 -9.34
N GLU A 43 -1.17 -12.39 -8.12
CA GLU A 43 -2.07 -12.89 -7.09
C GLU A 43 -3.12 -11.82 -6.73
N ARG A 44 -4.38 -12.24 -6.63
CA ARG A 44 -5.49 -11.31 -6.38
C ARG A 44 -5.63 -11.00 -4.89
N LEU A 45 -5.84 -9.73 -4.58
CA LEU A 45 -6.23 -9.28 -3.24
C LEU A 45 -7.77 -9.18 -3.15
N VAL A 46 -8.36 -7.98 -3.17
CA VAL A 46 -9.81 -7.77 -3.30
C VAL A 46 -10.17 -7.38 -4.73
N ILE A 47 -9.72 -6.20 -5.18
CA ILE A 47 -9.93 -5.73 -6.56
C ILE A 47 -8.61 -5.74 -7.32
N ASN A 48 -7.54 -5.28 -6.67
CA ASN A 48 -6.20 -5.21 -7.22
C ASN A 48 -5.48 -6.56 -7.18
N VAL A 49 -4.34 -6.61 -7.85
CA VAL A 49 -3.40 -7.74 -7.86
C VAL A 49 -2.05 -7.29 -7.31
N VAL A 50 -1.27 -8.23 -6.78
CA VAL A 50 0.12 -7.99 -6.39
C VAL A 50 0.93 -7.60 -7.63
N ASN A 51 1.58 -6.44 -7.59
CA ASN A 51 2.39 -5.93 -8.69
C ASN A 51 3.86 -6.38 -8.61
N GLY A 52 4.30 -6.84 -7.43
CA GLY A 52 5.68 -7.21 -7.15
C GLY A 52 5.98 -7.07 -5.65
N GLY A 53 7.24 -7.14 -5.29
CA GLY A 53 7.75 -6.83 -3.96
C GLY A 53 8.43 -5.46 -3.92
N ARG A 54 9.35 -5.30 -2.97
CA ARG A 54 10.15 -4.09 -2.77
C ARG A 54 10.97 -3.66 -3.99
N GLU A 55 11.26 -4.55 -4.93
CA GLU A 55 12.00 -4.24 -6.15
C GLU A 55 11.30 -3.21 -7.04
N GLN A 56 9.97 -3.08 -6.92
CA GLN A 56 9.16 -2.09 -7.64
C GLN A 56 9.29 -0.66 -7.08
N LEU A 57 9.85 -0.48 -5.87
CA LEU A 57 9.83 0.81 -5.17
C LEU A 57 10.59 1.91 -5.93
N SER A 58 11.71 1.57 -6.56
CA SER A 58 12.53 2.55 -7.29
C SER A 58 11.78 3.11 -8.50
N GLU A 59 11.13 2.25 -9.28
CA GLU A 59 10.33 2.64 -10.45
C GLU A 59 9.12 3.49 -10.04
N LEU A 60 8.37 3.05 -9.02
CA LEU A 60 7.25 3.82 -8.47
C LEU A 60 7.67 5.20 -7.94
N PHE A 61 8.87 5.28 -7.37
CA PHE A 61 9.44 6.56 -6.94
C PHE A 61 9.83 7.44 -8.14
N VAL A 62 10.42 6.89 -9.20
CA VAL A 62 10.66 7.64 -10.43
C VAL A 62 9.35 8.19 -11.03
N ASP A 63 8.28 7.40 -10.97
CA ASP A 63 6.94 7.76 -11.46
C ASP A 63 6.17 8.77 -10.59
N GLY A 64 6.80 9.26 -9.52
CA GLY A 64 6.21 10.29 -8.66
C GLY A 64 5.28 9.76 -7.57
N VAL A 65 5.18 8.44 -7.37
CA VAL A 65 4.47 7.89 -6.21
C VAL A 65 5.34 8.07 -4.97
N ARG A 66 4.81 8.76 -3.96
CA ARG A 66 5.54 9.09 -2.72
C ARG A 66 4.85 8.62 -1.45
N LEU A 67 3.62 8.14 -1.56
CA LEU A 67 2.78 7.82 -0.41
C LEU A 67 2.65 6.32 -0.28
N VAL A 68 2.68 5.80 0.95
CA VAL A 68 2.58 4.36 1.21
C VAL A 68 1.81 4.10 2.49
N HIS A 69 1.02 3.03 2.49
CA HIS A 69 0.44 2.45 3.69
C HIS A 69 0.96 1.01 3.83
N VAL A 70 1.45 0.66 5.03
CA VAL A 70 1.98 -0.67 5.32
C VAL A 70 0.93 -1.50 6.05
N SER A 71 0.29 -2.41 5.33
CA SER A 71 -0.81 -3.28 5.77
C SER A 71 -0.33 -4.69 6.15
N ILE A 72 0.73 -4.75 6.97
CA ILE A 72 1.25 -6.00 7.53
C ILE A 72 0.71 -6.18 8.96
N GLY A 73 0.10 -7.34 9.26
CA GLY A 73 -0.49 -7.60 10.57
C GLY A 73 0.53 -7.75 11.70
N ASP A 74 1.66 -8.42 11.42
CA ASP A 74 2.75 -8.57 12.38
C ASP A 74 3.40 -7.20 12.71
N ASN A 75 3.47 -6.87 14.00
CA ASN A 75 3.90 -5.54 14.45
C ASN A 75 5.37 -5.27 14.15
N LEU A 76 6.24 -6.25 14.37
CA LEU A 76 7.69 -6.09 14.18
C LEU A 76 8.02 -5.95 12.69
N ALA A 77 7.47 -6.83 11.86
CA ALA A 77 7.62 -6.74 10.42
C ALA A 77 7.05 -5.43 9.87
N ARG A 78 5.89 -4.98 10.36
CA ARG A 78 5.30 -3.69 9.98
C ARG A 78 6.21 -2.51 10.35
N GLU A 79 6.80 -2.51 11.54
CA GLU A 79 7.74 -1.48 11.98
C GLU A 79 8.99 -1.44 11.10
N VAL A 80 9.61 -2.60 10.83
CA VAL A 80 10.79 -2.71 9.95
C VAL A 80 10.50 -2.12 8.57
N VAL A 81 9.37 -2.50 7.97
CA VAL A 81 8.98 -1.97 6.65
C VAL A 81 8.66 -0.48 6.71
N CYS A 82 7.99 0.00 7.76
CA CYS A 82 7.72 1.43 7.93
C CYS A 82 9.01 2.26 8.02
N THR A 83 10.02 1.77 8.74
CA THR A 83 11.33 2.42 8.83
C THR A 83 12.02 2.47 7.48
N MET A 84 12.09 1.34 6.77
CA MET A 84 12.64 1.28 5.40
C MET A 84 11.93 2.26 4.44
N MET A 85 10.60 2.36 4.50
CA MET A 85 9.83 3.29 3.67
C MET A 85 10.20 4.75 3.94
N ARG A 86 10.38 5.12 5.21
CA ARG A 86 10.79 6.49 5.57
C ARG A 86 12.22 6.79 5.11
N GLU A 87 13.14 5.85 5.32
CA GLU A 87 14.56 5.99 4.91
C GLU A 87 14.72 6.11 3.39
N THR A 88 13.84 5.46 2.63
CA THR A 88 13.78 5.55 1.16
C THR A 88 13.01 6.77 0.65
N GLY A 89 12.46 7.60 1.55
CA GLY A 89 11.82 8.88 1.21
C GLY A 89 10.33 8.81 0.91
N PHE A 90 9.66 7.69 1.18
CA PHE A 90 8.20 7.60 1.13
C PHE A 90 7.56 8.19 2.40
N ALA A 91 6.42 8.83 2.24
CA ALA A 91 5.60 9.32 3.33
C ALA A 91 4.51 8.30 3.70
N LEU A 92 4.55 7.82 4.93
CA LEU A 92 3.53 6.92 5.46
C LEU A 92 2.19 7.64 5.60
N GLN A 93 1.12 6.98 5.17
CA GLN A 93 -0.25 7.46 5.27
C GLN A 93 -1.09 6.58 6.17
N SER A 94 -1.97 7.21 6.93
CA SER A 94 -3.03 6.52 7.66
C SER A 94 -4.22 6.31 6.73
N ILE A 95 -4.82 5.12 6.81
CA ILE A 95 -6.09 4.82 6.15
C ILE A 95 -7.16 4.82 7.24
N GLN A 96 -8.19 5.64 7.05
CA GLN A 96 -9.35 5.69 7.92
C GLN A 96 -10.59 5.30 7.12
N HIS A 97 -11.32 4.29 7.58
CA HIS A 97 -12.59 3.94 6.97
C HIS A 97 -13.59 5.08 7.18
N PRO A 98 -14.48 5.41 6.21
CA PRO A 98 -15.49 6.47 6.33
C PRO A 98 -16.51 6.35 7.48
N ARG A 99 -16.43 5.26 8.25
CA ARG A 99 -17.32 4.96 9.38
C ARG A 99 -16.58 4.91 10.73
N ALA A 100 -15.29 5.24 10.75
CA ALA A 100 -14.53 5.40 11.98
C ALA A 100 -14.84 6.78 12.60
N TYR A 101 -15.20 6.81 13.89
CA TYR A 101 -15.59 8.00 14.64
C TYR A 101 -14.83 8.09 15.97
#